data_AF-A0ABD0Y5X8-F1
#
_entry.id   AF-A0ABD0Y5X8-F1
#
_cell.length_a   1.000
_cell.length_b   1.000
_cell.length_c   1.000
_cell.angle_alpha   90.00
_cell.angle_beta   90.00
_cell.angle_gamma   90.00
#
_symmetry.space_group_name_H-M   'P 1'
#
loop_
_entity.id
_entity.type
_entity.pdbx_description
1 polymer ?
#
loop_
_entity_poly.entity_id
_entity_poly.type
_entity_poly.pdbx_seq_one_letter_code
_entity_poly.pdbx_strand_id
1 'polypeptide(L)'
;MPHVDMLFNHLQKRNIDSVFIAGITQRFTHSIQAIRDSVPSVVEDEEYRGPVQIPPPKKRRAMGEETQQHLAIEVCDTIISHAKERFSFTKHLISATLLQGELFPQHSSKFPDSALETTVDAYPTLDK
;
A
#
# COMPACT_ATOMS: atom_id res chain seq x y z
N MET A 1 34.12 -11.76 -4.32
CA MET A 1 34.48 -11.24 -2.98
C MET A 1 33.36 -11.70 -2.08
N PRO A 2 33.57 -12.69 -1.20
CA PRO A 2 32.46 -13.41 -0.56
C PRO A 2 31.47 -12.50 0.19
N HIS A 3 31.93 -11.39 0.77
CA HIS A 3 31.05 -10.42 1.44
C HIS A 3 30.20 -9.58 0.48
N VAL A 4 30.73 -9.25 -0.71
CA VAL A 4 29.98 -8.54 -1.77
C VAL A 4 28.92 -9.48 -2.36
N ASP A 5 29.27 -10.75 -2.57
CA ASP A 5 28.37 -11.77 -3.07
C ASP A 5 27.26 -12.07 -2.04
N MET A 6 27.61 -12.10 -0.75
CA MET A 6 26.66 -12.31 0.35
C MET A 6 25.70 -11.12 0.52
N LEU A 7 26.19 -9.89 0.38
CA LEU A 7 25.37 -8.67 0.40
C LEU A 7 24.46 -8.61 -0.84
N PHE A 8 25.00 -8.90 -2.02
CA PHE A 8 24.23 -9.00 -3.26
C PHE A 8 23.09 -10.02 -3.14
N ASN A 9 23.38 -11.21 -2.61
CA ASN A 9 22.38 -12.24 -2.37
C ASN A 9 21.31 -11.81 -1.34
N HIS A 10 21.67 -11.02 -0.32
CA HIS A 10 20.69 -10.48 0.62
C HIS A 10 19.82 -9.40 -0.01
N LEU A 11 20.40 -8.51 -0.81
CA LEU A 11 19.68 -7.44 -1.49
C LEU A 11 18.78 -7.95 -2.64
N GLN A 12 19.13 -9.09 -3.24
CA GLN A 12 18.37 -9.71 -4.31
C GLN A 12 17.15 -10.51 -3.81
N LYS A 13 17.14 -10.93 -2.54
CA LYS A 13 15.99 -11.61 -1.91
C LYS A 13 14.82 -10.66 -1.70
N ARG A 14 14.11 -10.34 -2.78
CA ARG A 14 12.78 -9.75 -2.73
C ARG A 14 11.76 -10.87 -2.59
N ASN A 15 11.47 -11.26 -1.34
CA ASN A 15 10.33 -12.12 -1.01
C ASN A 15 9.02 -11.32 -1.13
N ILE A 16 8.76 -10.80 -2.33
CA ILE A 16 7.55 -10.07 -2.65
C ILE A 16 6.65 -11.06 -3.38
N ASP A 17 5.73 -11.67 -2.64
CA ASP A 17 4.66 -12.49 -3.20
C ASP A 17 3.30 -11.78 -3.10
N SER A 18 2.31 -12.33 -3.80
CA SER A 18 0.96 -11.75 -3.86
C SER A 18 0.27 -11.69 -2.50
N VAL A 19 0.52 -12.67 -1.62
CA VAL A 19 -0.06 -12.74 -0.27
C VAL A 19 0.55 -11.67 0.62
N PHE A 20 1.87 -11.49 0.55
CA PHE A 20 2.59 -10.46 1.29
C PHE A 20 2.13 -9.05 0.90
N ILE A 21 2.02 -8.77 -0.40
CA ILE A 21 1.52 -7.49 -0.90
C ILE A 21 0.07 -7.24 -0.48
N ALA A 22 -0.80 -8.26 -0.57
CA ALA A 22 -2.17 -8.15 -0.08
C ALA A 22 -2.22 -7.81 1.41
N GLY A 23 -1.41 -8.49 2.24
CA GLY A 23 -1.36 -8.24 3.68
C GLY A 23 -0.80 -6.86 4.06
N ILE A 24 0.22 -6.37 3.36
CA ILE A 24 0.74 -5.01 3.54
C ILE A 24 -0.31 -3.97 3.11
N THR A 25 -0.96 -4.17 1.96
CA THR A 25 -2.00 -3.27 1.44
C THR A 25 -3.18 -3.19 2.40
N GLN A 26 -3.62 -4.33 2.93
CA GLN A 26 -4.68 -4.40 3.94
C GLN A 26 -4.31 -3.62 5.19
N ARG A 27 -3.11 -3.86 5.77
CA ARG A 27 -2.64 -3.13 6.96
C ARG A 27 -2.54 -1.62 6.72
N PHE A 28 -2.04 -1.22 5.56
CA PHE A 28 -1.99 0.18 5.16
C PHE A 28 -3.39 0.78 5.12
N THR A 29 -4.33 0.17 4.39
CA THR A 29 -5.71 0.67 4.28
C THR A 29 -6.42 0.74 5.63
N HIS A 30 -6.21 -0.24 6.52
CA HIS A 30 -6.77 -0.23 7.87
C HIS A 30 -6.18 0.91 8.73
N SER A 31 -4.89 1.21 8.57
CA SER A 31 -4.24 2.30 9.28
C SER A 31 -4.80 3.67 8.84
N ILE A 32 -4.99 3.86 7.54
CA ILE A 32 -5.62 5.09 7.02
C ILE A 32 -7.09 5.20 7.45
N GLN A 33 -7.80 4.07 7.48
CA GLN A 33 -9.18 4.04 7.99
C GLN A 33 -9.24 4.46 9.47
N ALA A 34 -8.34 3.96 10.31
CA ALA A 34 -8.27 4.37 11.71
C ALA A 34 -7.99 5.87 11.88
N ILE A 35 -7.14 6.46 11.02
CA ILE A 35 -6.91 7.91 10.99
C ILE A 35 -8.21 8.63 10.60
N ARG A 36 -8.86 8.20 9.51
CA ARG A 36 -10.13 8.77 9.03
C ARG A 36 -11.19 8.77 10.13
N ASP A 37 -11.34 7.67 10.85
CA ASP A 37 -12.34 7.51 11.90
C ASP A 37 -12.04 8.37 13.14
N SER A 38 -10.77 8.77 13.33
CA SER A 38 -10.35 9.71 14.39
C SER A 38 -10.49 11.20 14.01
N VAL A 39 -10.72 11.53 12.73
CA VAL A 39 -10.84 12.94 12.28
C VAL A 39 -11.92 13.74 13.06
N PRO A 40 -13.11 13.19 13.36
CA PRO A 40 -14.12 13.92 14.12
C PRO A 40 -13.69 14.29 15.54
N SER A 41 -12.86 13.47 16.21
CA SER A 41 -12.47 13.69 17.61
C SER A 41 -11.33 14.69 17.81
N VAL A 42 -10.55 15.00 16.76
CA VAL A 42 -9.41 15.94 16.83
C VAL A 42 -9.89 17.40 16.96
N VAL A 43 -11.16 17.65 16.65
CA VAL A 43 -11.72 18.99 16.53
C VAL A 43 -12.33 19.50 17.84
N GLU A 44 -12.85 18.60 18.68
CA GLU A 44 -13.39 18.98 20.00
C GLU A 44 -12.30 19.45 20.99
N ASP A 45 -11.04 19.02 20.80
CA ASP A 45 -9.93 19.33 21.72
C ASP A 45 -9.33 20.74 21.53
N GLU A 46 -9.61 21.44 20.42
CA GLU A 46 -9.11 22.81 20.18
C GLU A 46 -9.99 23.89 20.85
N GLU A 47 -11.21 23.59 21.28
CA GLU A 47 -12.15 24.55 21.88
C GLU A 47 -11.84 24.92 23.35
N TYR A 48 -10.90 24.25 24.03
CA TYR A 48 -10.50 24.58 25.40
C TYR A 48 -9.06 25.10 25.52
N ARG A 49 -8.79 26.29 24.98
CA ARG A 49 -7.68 27.14 25.46
C ARG A 49 -8.25 28.41 26.13
N GLY A 50 -8.07 28.48 27.44
CA GLY A 50 -8.41 29.64 28.27
C GLY A 50 -7.77 30.96 27.81
N PRO A 51 -8.17 32.09 28.43
CA PRO A 51 -7.98 33.41 27.85
C PRO A 51 -6.51 33.85 27.89
N VAL A 52 -5.83 33.82 26.75
CA VAL A 52 -4.52 34.49 26.59
C VAL A 52 -4.63 35.54 25.50
N GLN A 53 -4.53 36.80 25.90
CA GLN A 53 -4.53 37.97 25.03
C GLN A 53 -3.23 38.01 24.23
N ILE A 54 -3.27 37.66 22.94
CA ILE A 54 -2.19 37.91 21.97
C ILE A 54 -2.82 38.52 20.71
N PRO A 55 -2.26 39.59 20.10
CA PRO A 55 -2.87 40.25 18.95
C PRO A 55 -2.88 39.30 17.73
N PRO A 56 -3.91 39.35 16.86
CA PRO A 56 -4.04 38.36 15.80
C PRO A 56 -2.99 38.59 14.69
N PRO A 57 -2.13 37.60 14.37
CA PRO A 57 -1.41 37.63 13.11
C PRO A 57 -2.42 37.48 11.98
N LYS A 58 -2.23 38.24 10.89
CA LYS A 58 -3.10 38.32 9.71
C LYS A 58 -3.66 36.93 9.34
N LYS A 59 -4.93 36.69 9.67
CA LYS A 59 -5.66 35.48 9.33
C LYS A 59 -5.65 35.33 7.81
N ARG A 60 -4.81 34.42 7.28
CA ARG A 60 -5.19 33.65 6.08
C ARG A 60 -6.62 33.18 6.35
N ARG A 61 -7.56 33.40 5.43
CA ARG A 61 -8.97 32.99 5.60
C ARG A 61 -8.96 31.57 6.16
N ALA A 62 -9.25 31.42 7.44
CA ALA A 62 -9.36 30.11 8.05
C ALA A 62 -10.56 29.48 7.36
N MET A 63 -10.32 28.39 6.63
CA MET A 63 -11.39 27.53 6.18
C MET A 63 -12.19 27.11 7.41
N GLY A 64 -13.52 27.04 7.27
CA GLY A 64 -14.36 26.55 8.37
C GLY A 64 -13.87 25.18 8.82
N GLU A 65 -13.92 24.93 10.11
CA GLU A 65 -13.48 23.70 10.75
C GLU A 65 -14.18 22.46 10.16
N GLU A 66 -15.49 22.57 9.92
CA GLU A 66 -16.29 21.58 9.17
C GLU A 66 -15.73 21.33 7.76
N THR A 67 -15.26 22.37 7.07
CA THR A 67 -14.68 22.24 5.72
C THR A 67 -13.33 21.53 5.78
N GLN A 68 -12.53 21.77 6.82
CA GLN A 68 -11.24 21.09 7.01
C GLN A 68 -11.42 19.61 7.38
N GLN A 69 -12.41 19.27 8.21
CA GLN A 69 -12.76 17.89 8.52
C GLN A 69 -13.19 17.13 7.25
N HIS A 70 -14.10 17.70 6.45
CA HIS A 70 -14.55 17.07 5.21
C HIS A 70 -13.40 16.82 4.25
N LEU A 71 -12.48 17.78 4.08
CA LEU A 71 -11.29 17.60 3.26
C LEU A 71 -10.37 16.49 3.79
N ALA A 72 -10.16 16.41 5.10
CA ALA A 72 -9.35 15.36 5.70
C ALA A 72 -9.94 13.96 5.47
N ILE A 73 -11.27 13.83 5.59
CA ILE A 73 -11.99 12.60 5.28
C ILE A 73 -11.84 12.24 3.79
N GLU A 74 -12.06 13.19 2.89
CA GLU A 74 -11.93 13.00 1.44
C GLU A 74 -10.51 12.56 1.03
N VAL A 75 -9.48 13.15 1.64
CA VAL A 75 -8.09 12.76 1.43
C VAL A 75 -7.85 11.31 1.88
N CYS A 76 -8.37 10.92 3.05
CA CYS A 76 -8.25 9.54 3.51
C CYS A 76 -8.95 8.55 2.55
N ASP A 77 -10.17 8.87 2.12
CA ASP A 77 -10.94 8.05 1.18
C ASP A 77 -10.20 7.90 -0.17
N THR A 78 -9.63 9.00 -0.66
CA THR A 78 -8.81 9.02 -1.88
C THR A 78 -7.57 8.14 -1.75
N ILE A 79 -6.84 8.23 -0.64
CA ILE A 79 -5.65 7.40 -0.38
C ILE A 79 -6.03 5.92 -0.33
N ILE A 80 -7.11 5.56 0.38
CA ILE A 80 -7.58 4.18 0.49
C ILE A 80 -7.96 3.64 -0.89
N SER A 81 -8.72 4.41 -1.66
CA SER A 81 -9.16 4.05 -3.02
C SER A 81 -7.97 3.77 -3.93
N HIS A 82 -7.03 4.71 -4.02
CA HIS A 82 -5.84 4.55 -4.87
C HIS A 82 -4.93 3.41 -4.41
N ALA A 83 -4.77 3.18 -3.11
CA ALA A 83 -3.99 2.04 -2.63
C ALA A 83 -4.62 0.72 -3.05
N LYS A 84 -5.94 0.57 -2.89
CA LYS A 84 -6.66 -0.65 -3.32
C LYS A 84 -6.55 -0.86 -4.83
N GLU A 85 -6.77 0.18 -5.61
CA GLU A 85 -6.70 0.10 -7.08
C GLU A 85 -5.30 -0.25 -7.56
N ARG A 86 -4.28 0.50 -7.12
CA ARG A 86 -2.89 0.38 -7.59
C ARG A 86 -2.28 -0.98 -7.26
N PHE A 87 -2.66 -1.59 -6.15
CA PHE A 87 -2.14 -2.87 -5.69
C PHE A 87 -3.11 -4.04 -5.90
N SER A 88 -4.24 -3.83 -6.59
CA SER A 88 -5.23 -4.88 -6.90
C SER A 88 -4.67 -5.97 -7.82
N PHE A 89 -3.85 -5.59 -8.80
CA PHE A 89 -3.30 -6.51 -9.78
C PHE A 89 -2.00 -7.14 -9.28
N THR A 90 -2.09 -8.37 -8.76
CA THR A 90 -0.94 -9.12 -8.24
C THR A 90 -0.61 -10.38 -9.05
N LYS A 91 -1.38 -10.70 -10.10
CA LYS A 91 -1.15 -11.90 -10.94
C LYS A 91 0.26 -11.94 -11.53
N HIS A 92 0.85 -10.79 -11.84
CA HIS A 92 2.24 -10.68 -12.30
C HIS A 92 3.29 -11.25 -11.31
N LEU A 93 3.02 -11.17 -10.00
CA LEU A 93 3.89 -11.75 -8.98
C LEU A 93 3.84 -13.28 -9.01
N ILE A 94 2.66 -13.85 -9.27
CA ILE A 94 2.50 -15.29 -9.48
C ILE A 94 3.23 -15.69 -10.77
N SER A 95 3.06 -14.95 -11.86
CA SER A 95 3.77 -15.22 -13.12
C SER A 95 5.29 -15.20 -12.97
N ALA A 96 5.82 -14.27 -12.17
CA ALA A 96 7.25 -14.20 -11.90
C ALA A 96 7.79 -15.47 -11.21
N THR A 97 6.97 -16.22 -10.46
CA THR A 97 7.40 -17.47 -9.80
C THR A 97 7.79 -18.57 -10.79
N LEU A 98 7.30 -18.52 -12.03
CA LEU A 98 7.69 -19.44 -13.10
C LEU A 98 9.14 -19.24 -13.53
N LEU A 99 9.69 -18.04 -13.33
CA LEU A 99 11.03 -17.64 -13.75
C LEU A 99 12.01 -17.54 -12.57
N GLN A 100 11.56 -17.81 -11.34
CA GLN A 100 12.40 -17.80 -10.15
C GLN A 100 13.24 -19.08 -10.09
N GLY A 101 14.55 -18.96 -10.33
CA GLY A 101 15.48 -20.09 -10.38
C GLY A 101 15.46 -20.97 -9.13
N GLU A 102 15.23 -20.39 -7.95
CA GLU A 102 15.12 -21.12 -6.68
C GLU A 102 13.95 -22.11 -6.64
N LEU A 103 12.88 -21.86 -7.42
CA LEU A 103 11.72 -22.73 -7.51
C LEU A 103 11.86 -23.81 -8.59
N PHE A 104 12.86 -23.73 -9.46
CA PHE A 104 13.02 -24.66 -10.59
C PHE A 104 13.16 -26.13 -10.17
N PRO A 105 13.89 -26.49 -9.10
CA PRO A 105 13.92 -27.88 -8.63
C PRO A 105 12.53 -28.40 -8.26
N GLN A 106 11.69 -27.56 -7.65
CA GLN A 106 10.32 -27.92 -7.28
C GLN A 106 9.46 -28.06 -8.53
N HIS A 107 9.55 -27.09 -9.45
CA HIS A 107 8.83 -27.08 -10.72
C HIS A 107 9.18 -28.28 -11.61
N SER A 108 10.43 -28.74 -11.57
CA SER A 108 10.87 -29.94 -12.29
C SER A 108 10.27 -31.22 -11.74
N SER A 109 9.99 -31.27 -10.42
CA SER A 109 9.34 -32.43 -9.80
C SER A 109 7.83 -32.44 -10.01
N LYS A 110 7.21 -31.26 -9.99
CA LYS A 110 5.79 -31.04 -10.25
C LYS A 110 5.63 -29.67 -10.89
N PHE A 111 5.20 -29.66 -12.14
CA PHE A 111 5.03 -28.43 -12.88
C PHE A 111 3.94 -27.54 -12.23
N PRO A 112 4.15 -26.22 -12.11
CA PRO A 112 3.21 -25.31 -11.46
C PRO A 112 2.10 -24.85 -12.42
N ASP A 113 1.22 -25.77 -12.81
CA ASP A 113 0.14 -25.51 -13.79
C ASP A 113 -0.70 -24.27 -13.45
N SER A 114 -1.05 -24.09 -12.16
CA SER A 114 -1.87 -22.96 -11.71
C SER A 114 -1.18 -21.59 -11.92
N ALA A 115 0.15 -21.55 -11.79
CA ALA A 115 0.91 -20.32 -12.02
C ALA A 115 1.03 -20.03 -13.52
N LEU A 116 1.12 -21.06 -14.36
CA LEU A 116 1.07 -20.93 -15.82
C LEU A 116 -0.29 -20.42 -16.28
N GLU A 117 -1.38 -21.05 -15.83
CA GLU A 117 -2.75 -20.63 -16.15
C GLU A 117 -2.99 -19.16 -15.75
N THR A 118 -2.58 -18.78 -14.53
CA THR A 118 -2.64 -17.39 -14.06
C THR A 118 -1.85 -16.44 -14.98
N THR A 119 -0.75 -16.89 -15.56
CA THR A 119 0.10 -16.10 -16.46
C THR A 119 -0.53 -15.92 -17.83
N VAL A 120 -1.12 -16.97 -18.40
CA VAL A 120 -1.86 -16.89 -19.66
C VAL A 120 -3.05 -15.93 -19.51
N ASP A 121 -3.81 -16.06 -18.42
CA ASP A 121 -4.90 -15.14 -18.08
C ASP A 121 -4.43 -13.69 -17.90
N ALA A 122 -3.30 -13.48 -17.24
CA ALA A 122 -2.77 -12.15 -16.95
C ALA A 122 -2.15 -11.50 -18.19
N TYR A 123 -1.61 -12.30 -19.12
CA TYR A 123 -0.92 -11.85 -20.31
C TYR A 123 -1.36 -12.62 -21.56
N PRO A 124 -2.59 -12.41 -22.06
CA PRO A 124 -3.12 -13.13 -23.22
C PRO A 124 -2.32 -12.89 -24.51
N THR A 125 -1.47 -11.88 -24.53
CA THR A 125 -0.61 -11.56 -25.68
C THR A 125 0.61 -12.47 -25.81
N LEU A 126 0.93 -13.26 -24.79
CA LEU A 126 2.04 -14.23 -24.82
C LEU A 126 1.68 -15.54 -25.52
N ASP A 127 0.39 -15.87 -25.62
CA ASP A 127 -0.14 -17.03 -26.33
C ASP A 127 -0.56 -16.60 -27.75
N LYS A 128 0.44 -16.34 -28.60
CA LYS A 128 0.25 -15.94 -30.01
C LYS A 128 1.03 -16.82 -30.96
#